data_AF-A0AAV7H462-F1
#
_entry.id   AF-A0AAV7H462-F1
#
_cell.length_a   1.000
_cell.length_b   1.000
_cell.length_c   1.000
_cell.angle_alpha   90.00
_cell.angle_beta   90.00
_cell.angle_gamma   90.00
#
_symmetry.space_group_name_H-M   'P 1'
#
loop_
_entity.id
_entity.type
_entity.pdbx_description
1 polymer ?
#
loop_
_entity_poly.entity_id
_entity_poly.type
_entity_poly.pdbx_seq_one_letter_code
_entity_poly.pdbx_strand_id
1 'polypeptide(L)' 'MIPPSIAAWNICGITSPDKVLCCKNLVSNDSLDMLCILENRIHTSTVFDPWFRMTHSIFENEDSHT' A
#
# COMPACT_ATOMS: atom_id res chain seq x y z
N MET A 1 16.08 18.49 11.99
CA MET A 1 15.53 17.25 11.41
C MET A 1 14.19 17.61 10.80
N ILE A 2 13.97 17.31 9.53
CA ILE A 2 12.64 17.43 8.90
C ILE A 2 11.88 16.16 9.32
N PRO A 3 10.65 16.25 9.84
CA PRO A 3 9.87 15.07 10.17
C PRO A 3 9.52 14.29 8.89
N PRO A 4 9.42 12.95 8.95
CA PRO A 4 9.05 12.16 7.79
C PRO A 4 7.65 12.54 7.29
N SER A 5 7.47 12.51 5.97
CA SER A 5 6.18 12.73 5.32
C SER A 5 5.36 11.46 5.40
N ILE A 6 4.33 11.48 6.25
CA ILE A 6 3.48 10.31 6.55
C ILE A 6 2.05 10.61 6.08
N ALA A 7 1.44 9.67 5.37
CA ALA A 7 0.02 9.71 5.06
C ALA A 7 -0.70 8.44 5.51
N ALA A 8 -2.01 8.56 5.77
CA ALA A 8 -2.88 7.42 6.00
C ALA A 8 -4.08 7.51 5.06
N TRP A 9 -4.44 6.39 4.43
CA TRP A 9 -5.52 6.33 3.46
C TRP A 9 -6.41 5.11 3.68
N ASN A 10 -7.69 5.36 3.93
CA ASN A 10 -8.73 4.35 3.83
C ASN A 10 -9.11 4.09 2.36
N ILE A 11 -8.65 2.95 1.82
CA ILE A 11 -8.83 2.59 0.41
C ILE A 11 -10.09 1.76 0.16
N CYS A 12 -10.77 1.31 1.23
CA CYS A 12 -11.95 0.46 1.20
C CYS A 12 -11.79 -0.75 0.25
N GLY A 13 -10.65 -1.44 0.32
CA GLY A 13 -10.31 -2.62 -0.47
C GLY A 13 -9.30 -2.35 -1.58
N ILE A 14 -8.15 -3.03 -1.59
CA ILE A 14 -7.14 -2.96 -2.66
C ILE A 14 -7.25 -4.22 -3.54
N THR A 15 -8.35 -4.31 -4.28
CA THR A 15 -8.69 -5.52 -5.05
C THR A 15 -8.21 -5.50 -6.49
N SER A 16 -7.69 -4.36 -6.97
CA SER A 16 -7.23 -4.20 -8.35
C SER A 16 -5.85 -3.53 -8.43
N PRO A 17 -5.05 -3.87 -9.46
CA PRO A 17 -3.77 -3.21 -9.72
C PRO A 17 -3.88 -1.68 -9.91
N ASP A 18 -5.03 -1.18 -10.38
CA ASP A 18 -5.24 0.26 -10.56
C ASP A 18 -5.19 1.02 -9.22
N LYS A 19 -5.74 0.42 -8.15
CA LYS A 19 -5.68 1.02 -6.82
C LYS A 19 -4.25 1.02 -6.26
N VAL A 20 -3.48 -0.02 -6.57
CA VAL A 20 -2.04 -0.09 -6.24
C VAL A 20 -1.29 1.04 -6.96
N LEU A 21 -1.61 1.28 -8.24
CA LEU A 21 -1.04 2.39 -9.01
C LEU A 21 -1.43 3.75 -8.41
N CYS A 22 -2.67 3.93 -7.96
CA CYS A 22 -3.08 5.15 -7.24
C CYS A 22 -2.24 5.37 -5.97
N CYS A 23 -1.96 4.31 -5.20
CA CYS A 23 -1.09 4.42 -4.02
C CYS A 23 0.34 4.78 -4.39
N LYS A 24 0.91 4.16 -5.44
CA LYS A 24 2.24 4.51 -5.96
C LYS A 24 2.33 5.97 -6.40
N ASN A 25 1.29 6.44 -7.09
CA ASN A 25 1.20 7.84 -7.53
C ASN A 25 1.10 8.78 -6.33
N LEU A 26 0.34 8.45 -5.30
CA LEU A 26 0.25 9.25 -4.07
C LEU A 26 1.63 9.37 -3.40
N VAL A 27 2.32 8.25 -3.24
CA VAL A 27 3.69 8.22 -2.66
C VAL A 27 4.65 9.09 -3.48
N SER A 28 4.64 8.95 -4.80
CA SER A 28 5.55 9.70 -5.67
C SER A 28 5.22 11.18 -5.75
N ASN A 29 3.93 11.55 -5.80
CA ASN A 29 3.52 12.94 -5.98
C ASN A 29 3.74 13.77 -4.70
N ASP A 30 3.49 13.17 -3.54
CA ASP A 30 3.62 13.83 -2.24
C ASP A 30 4.96 13.55 -1.54
N SER A 31 5.87 12.82 -2.20
CA SER A 31 7.17 12.41 -1.67
C SER A 31 7.05 11.80 -0.27
N LEU A 32 6.13 10.85 -0.11
CA LEU A 32 5.83 10.22 1.17
C LEU A 32 6.96 9.26 1.58
N ASP A 33 7.42 9.38 2.82
CA ASP A 33 8.32 8.43 3.45
C ASP A 33 7.55 7.19 3.97
N MET A 34 6.26 7.36 4.29
CA MET A 34 5.42 6.28 4.81
C MET A 34 3.95 6.47 4.40
N LEU A 35 3.30 5.38 3.99
CA LEU A 35 1.87 5.32 3.71
C LEU A 35 1.21 4.21 4.53
N CYS A 36 0.22 4.57 5.35
CA CYS A 36 -0.62 3.63 6.08
C CYS A 36 -1.90 3.36 5.29
N ILE A 37 -2.15 2.11 4.90
CA ILE A 37 -3.38 1.73 4.19
C ILE A 37 -4.36 1.09 5.17
N LEU A 38 -5.57 1.65 5.22
CA LEU A 38 -6.68 1.19 6.06
C LEU A 38 -7.72 0.48 5.20
N GLU A 39 -8.45 -0.46 5.83
CA GLU A 39 -9.46 -1.32 5.18
C GLU A 39 -9.00 -1.88 3.83
N ASN A 40 -7.77 -2.42 3.76
CA ASN A 40 -7.28 -2.99 2.49
C ASN A 40 -8.10 -4.21 2.01
N ARG A 41 -8.90 -4.82 2.91
CA ARG A 41 -9.72 -6.02 2.67
C ARG A 41 -8.97 -7.17 2.00
N ILE A 42 -7.64 -7.22 2.16
CA ILE A 42 -6.81 -8.31 1.67
C ILE A 42 -7.01 -9.48 2.63
N HIS A 43 -7.32 -10.66 2.09
CA HIS A 43 -7.31 -11.88 2.87
C HIS A 43 -5.88 -12.39 3.07
N THR A 44 -5.57 -12.91 4.25
CA THR A 44 -4.25 -13.51 4.56
C THR A 44 -3.86 -14.60 3.58
N SER A 45 -4.83 -15.36 3.04
CA SER A 45 -4.58 -16.35 1.99
C SER A 45 -4.06 -15.73 0.68
N THR A 46 -4.51 -14.52 0.34
CA THR A 46 -4.09 -13.79 -0.87
C THR A 46 -2.67 -13.25 -0.75
N VAL A 47 -2.16 -13.01 0.47
CA VAL A 47 -0.77 -12.57 0.70
C VAL A 47 0.26 -13.62 0.29
N PHE A 48 -0.12 -14.90 0.27
CA PHE A 48 0.73 -16.00 -0.19
C PHE A 48 0.66 -16.24 -1.70
N ASP A 49 -0.26 -15.57 -2.40
CA ASP A 49 -0.36 -15.66 -3.86
C ASP A 49 0.80 -14.89 -4.53
N PRO A 50 1.61 -15.56 -5.37
CA PRO A 50 2.77 -14.92 -6.02
C PRO A 50 2.37 -13.77 -6.96
N TRP A 51 1.22 -13.88 -7.62
CA TRP A 51 0.73 -12.83 -8.51
C TRP A 51 0.32 -11.60 -7.71
N PHE A 52 -0.35 -11.79 -6.58
CA PHE A 52 -0.71 -10.71 -5.66
C PHE A 52 0.54 -9.98 -5.15
N ARG A 53 1.56 -10.69 -4.66
CA ARG A 53 2.82 -10.08 -4.21
C ARG A 53 3.52 -9.27 -5.30
N MET A 54 3.53 -9.77 -6.54
CA MET A 54 4.18 -9.08 -7.66
C MET A 54 3.41 -7.83 -8.10
N THR A 55 2.09 -7.84 -8.00
CA THR A 55 1.23 -6.77 -8.55
C THR A 55 0.76 -5.76 -7.51
N HIS A 56 0.72 -6.12 -6.22
CA HIS A 56 0.16 -5.32 -5.13
C HIS A 56 1.21 -4.75 -4.16
N SER A 57 2.50 -4.80 -4.53
CA SER A 57 3.57 -4.09 -3.81
C SER A 57 3.64 -2.62 -4.24
N ILE A 58 3.55 -1.72 -3.26
CA ILE A 58 3.66 -0.26 -3.30
C ILE A 58 5.04 0.19 -2.81
N PHE A 59 5.55 -0.43 -1.74
CA PHE A 59 6.90 -0.24 -1.21
C PHE A 59 7.69 -1.56 -1.16
N GLU A 60 9.02 -1.47 -1.10
CA GLU A 60 9.88 -2.63 -0.87
C GLU A 60 9.76 -3.17 0.57
N ASN A 61 9.56 -2.27 1.54
CA ASN A 61 9.47 -2.58 2.97
C ASN A 61 8.01 -2.50 3.46
N GLU A 62 7.16 -3.37 2.94
CA GLU A 62 5.78 -3.49 3.39
C GLU A 62 5.67 -4.44 4.57
N ASP A 63 4.90 -4.03 5.57
CA ASP A 63 4.50 -4.89 6.68
C ASP A 63 3.00 -4.74 6.95
N SER A 64 2.38 -5.79 7.46
CA SER A 64 0.96 -5.83 7.77
C SER A 64 0.77 -6.31 9.20
N HIS A 65 0.26 -5.42 10.06
CA HIS A 65 -0.21 -5.81 11.38
C HIS A 65 -1.67 -6.25 11.28
N THR A 66 -1.95 -7.45 11.77
CA THR A 66 -3.31 -8.02 11.87
C THR A 66 -3.88 -7.82 13.26
#